data_AF-A0A845CFY4-F1
#
_entry.id   AF-A0A845CFY4-F1
#
_cell.length_a   1.000
_cell.length_b   1.000
_cell.length_c   1.000
_cell.angle_alpha   90.00
_cell.angle_beta   90.00
_cell.angle_gamma   90.00
#
_symmetry.space_group_name_H-M   'P 1'
#
loop_
_entity.id
_entity.type
_entity.pdbx_description
1 polymer ?
#
loop_
_entity_poly.entity_id
_entity_poly.type
_entity_poly.pdbx_seq_one_letter_code
_entity_poly.pdbx_strand_id
1 'polypeptide(L)'
;MRRHNTVPSRSLRIRLVAYDTVWKGTGNKEIGYRSPCRRPRLPVEDLAEQAVNALLETNKGALVNGETVSLPEFGTFSTRSRSARRRRNPRTRESIVIAASKTPSLKAGKTLRYAVR
;
A
#
# COMPACT_ATOMS: atom_id res chain seq x y z
N MET A 1 1.25 37.31 -64.15
CA MET A 1 1.54 38.13 -62.95
C MET A 1 0.56 37.78 -61.85
N ARG A 2 1.02 37.85 -60.60
CA ARG A 2 0.59 37.07 -59.44
C ARG A 2 -0.81 37.46 -58.95
N ARG A 3 -1.67 36.46 -58.70
CA ARG A 3 -2.87 36.62 -57.87
C ARG A 3 -2.39 36.84 -56.44
N HIS A 4 -2.71 38.00 -55.86
CA HIS A 4 -2.45 38.26 -54.45
C HIS A 4 -3.35 37.36 -53.59
N ASN A 5 -2.70 36.69 -52.65
CA ASN A 5 -3.30 35.89 -51.59
C ASN A 5 -4.07 36.78 -50.61
N THR A 6 -5.31 36.40 -50.31
CA THR A 6 -5.94 36.69 -49.02
C THR A 6 -6.36 35.37 -48.42
N VAL A 7 -5.68 34.97 -47.35
CA VAL A 7 -5.96 33.77 -46.56
C VAL A 7 -7.05 34.11 -45.54
N PRO A 8 -8.20 33.42 -45.49
CA PRO A 8 -9.03 33.45 -44.30
C PRO A 8 -8.59 32.37 -43.31
N SER A 9 -8.42 32.82 -42.08
CA SER A 9 -7.92 32.19 -40.88
C SER A 9 -8.38 30.76 -40.62
N ARG A 10 -7.40 29.94 -40.24
CA ARG A 10 -7.51 28.66 -39.54
C ARG A 10 -8.55 28.72 -38.42
N SER A 11 -9.59 27.91 -38.53
CA SER A 11 -10.32 27.38 -37.38
C SER A 11 -10.39 25.86 -37.55
N LEU A 12 -9.39 25.18 -36.99
CA LEU A 12 -9.36 23.73 -36.86
C LEU A 12 -10.44 23.34 -35.83
N ARG A 13 -11.66 23.04 -36.27
CA ARG A 13 -12.62 22.28 -35.48
C ARG A 13 -12.43 20.80 -35.81
N ILE A 14 -11.76 20.11 -34.89
CA ILE A 14 -11.68 18.66 -34.84
C ILE A 14 -13.11 18.12 -34.80
N ARG A 15 -13.53 17.38 -35.82
CA ARG A 15 -14.76 16.59 -35.78
C ARG A 15 -14.51 15.39 -34.87
N LEU A 16 -15.03 15.44 -33.65
CA LEU A 16 -15.35 14.21 -32.93
C LEU A 16 -16.56 13.57 -33.63
N VAL A 17 -16.38 12.34 -34.09
CA VAL A 17 -17.49 11.46 -34.47
C VAL A 17 -18.22 11.10 -33.17
N ALA A 18 -19.33 11.77 -32.91
CA ALA A 18 -20.27 11.39 -31.87
C ALA A 18 -21.20 10.32 -32.44
N TYR A 19 -21.32 9.18 -31.76
CA TYR A 19 -22.33 8.18 -32.05
C TYR A 19 -23.71 8.75 -31.72
N ASP A 20 -24.60 8.77 -32.71
CA ASP A 20 -25.99 9.17 -32.58
C ASP A 20 -26.73 8.24 -31.61
N THR A 21 -27.10 8.74 -30.44
CA THR A 21 -28.20 8.17 -29.66
C THR A 21 -29.44 9.04 -29.85
N VAL A 22 -30.36 8.52 -30.67
CA VAL A 22 -31.74 8.99 -30.77
C VAL A 22 -32.37 8.90 -29.37
N TRP A 23 -32.65 10.04 -28.76
CA TRP A 23 -33.49 10.16 -27.56
C TRP A 23 -34.74 10.95 -27.93
N LYS A 24 -35.83 10.26 -28.31
CA LYS A 24 -37.15 10.89 -28.39
C LYS A 24 -37.74 10.92 -26.99
N GLY A 25 -37.97 12.14 -26.50
CA GLY A 25 -38.31 12.39 -25.11
C GLY A 25 -39.79 12.30 -24.76
N THR A 26 -40.05 12.52 -23.47
CA THR A 26 -41.23 13.17 -22.87
C THR A 26 -40.89 13.43 -21.40
N GLY A 27 -41.36 14.57 -20.86
CA GLY A 27 -40.81 15.22 -19.69
C GLY A 27 -40.93 14.47 -18.36
N ASN A 28 -39.91 14.63 -17.52
CA ASN A 28 -40.02 15.29 -16.21
C ASN A 28 -38.59 15.58 -15.73
N LYS A 29 -38.31 16.81 -15.32
CA LYS A 29 -36.97 17.24 -14.91
C LYS A 29 -36.74 16.86 -13.46
N GLU A 30 -36.30 15.63 -13.23
CA GLU A 30 -35.54 15.25 -12.05
C GLU A 30 -34.32 14.44 -12.49
N ILE A 31 -33.26 15.16 -12.86
CA ILE A 31 -31.91 14.59 -12.91
C ILE A 31 -31.47 14.36 -11.46
N GLY A 32 -31.98 13.28 -10.88
CA GLY A 32 -31.47 12.75 -9.64
C GLY A 32 -30.02 12.31 -9.87
N TYR A 33 -29.09 12.94 -9.15
CA TYR A 33 -27.75 12.39 -8.96
C TYR A 33 -27.90 11.06 -8.22
N ARG A 34 -28.16 9.98 -8.96
CA ARG A 34 -28.13 8.64 -8.41
C ARG A 34 -26.67 8.24 -8.31
N SER A 35 -25.99 8.75 -7.29
CA SER A 35 -24.71 8.20 -6.84
C SER A 35 -24.94 6.72 -6.55
N PRO A 36 -24.43 5.78 -7.35
CA PRO A 36 -24.47 4.39 -6.98
C PRO A 36 -23.29 4.16 -6.05
N CYS A 37 -23.35 4.70 -4.83
CA CYS A 37 -22.57 4.16 -3.72
C CYS A 37 -23.21 2.84 -3.28
N ARG A 38 -23.37 1.89 -4.21
CA ARG A 38 -23.52 0.49 -3.83
C ARG A 38 -22.11 0.11 -3.41
N ARG A 39 -21.81 0.16 -2.10
CA ARG A 39 -20.57 -0.44 -1.58
C ARG A 39 -20.47 -1.80 -2.26
N PRO A 40 -19.47 -2.07 -3.11
CA PRO A 40 -19.29 -3.41 -3.61
C PRO A 40 -19.25 -4.28 -2.34
N ARG A 41 -20.13 -5.28 -2.29
CA ARG A 41 -20.10 -6.30 -1.24
C ARG A 41 -18.86 -7.14 -1.54
N LEU A 42 -17.70 -6.54 -1.28
CA LEU A 42 -16.42 -7.19 -1.42
C LEU A 42 -16.41 -8.30 -0.36
N PRO A 43 -15.87 -9.48 -0.70
CA PRO A 43 -15.56 -10.48 0.32
C PRO A 43 -14.60 -9.80 1.30
N VAL A 44 -15.12 -9.45 2.47
CA VAL A 44 -14.37 -8.71 3.49
C VAL A 44 -13.23 -9.58 4.03
N GLU A 45 -13.42 -10.90 3.95
CA GLU A 45 -12.44 -11.93 4.22
C GLU A 45 -11.18 -11.78 3.35
N ASP A 46 -11.31 -11.77 2.02
CA ASP A 46 -10.15 -11.73 1.10
C ASP A 46 -9.36 -10.43 1.25
N LEU A 47 -10.07 -9.30 1.44
CA LEU A 47 -9.42 -8.01 1.62
C LEU A 47 -8.74 -7.87 2.99
N ALA A 48 -9.31 -8.44 4.04
CA ALA A 48 -8.69 -8.45 5.36
C ALA A 48 -7.41 -9.29 5.35
N GLU A 49 -7.44 -10.48 4.73
CA GLU A 49 -6.26 -11.33 4.59
C GLU A 49 -5.16 -10.66 3.77
N GLN A 50 -5.51 -10.07 2.62
CA GLN A 50 -4.57 -9.32 1.78
C GLN A 50 -3.96 -8.13 2.51
N ALA A 51 -4.77 -7.37 3.26
CA ALA A 51 -4.29 -6.22 4.02
C ALA A 51 -3.30 -6.63 5.12
N VAL A 52 -3.59 -7.71 5.85
CA VAL A 52 -2.70 -8.23 6.88
C VAL A 52 -1.40 -8.75 6.27
N ASN A 53 -1.48 -9.51 5.17
CA ASN A 53 -0.30 -10.02 4.48
C ASN A 53 0.59 -8.88 3.97
N ALA A 54 0.01 -7.86 3.32
CA ALA A 54 0.73 -6.68 2.87
C ALA A 54 1.42 -5.93 4.02
N LEU A 55 0.76 -5.81 5.17
CA LEU A 55 1.36 -5.21 6.37
C LEU A 55 2.55 -6.05 6.89
N LEU A 56 2.45 -7.38 6.88
CA LEU A 56 3.55 -8.24 7.31
C LEU A 56 4.73 -8.17 6.33
N GLU A 57 4.48 -8.11 5.03
CA GLU A 57 5.52 -8.00 4.00
C GLU A 57 6.26 -6.67 4.06
N THR A 58 5.53 -5.56 4.16
CA THR A 58 6.13 -4.23 4.31
C THR A 58 6.98 -4.14 5.57
N ASN A 59 6.51 -4.70 6.70
CA ASN A 59 7.30 -4.79 7.93
C ASN A 59 8.56 -5.65 7.78
N LYS A 60 8.46 -6.79 7.09
CA LYS A 60 9.64 -7.64 6.79
C LYS A 60 10.67 -6.85 5.97
N GLY A 61 10.23 -6.14 4.92
CA GLY A 61 11.10 -5.31 4.09
C GLY A 61 11.83 -4.23 4.90
N ALA A 62 11.09 -3.48 5.72
CA ALA A 62 11.65 -2.45 6.60
C ALA A 62 12.69 -3.03 7.57
N LEU A 63 12.42 -4.20 8.17
CA LEU A 63 13.35 -4.85 9.08
C LEU A 63 14.62 -5.36 8.39
N VAL A 64 14.54 -5.83 7.14
CA VAL A 64 15.74 -6.23 6.37
C VAL A 64 16.65 -5.02 6.13
N ASN A 65 16.07 -3.85 5.87
CA ASN A 65 16.79 -2.58 5.72
C ASN A 65 17.38 -2.06 7.06
N GLY A 66 16.97 -2.64 8.19
CA GLY A 66 17.37 -2.19 9.53
C GLY A 66 16.57 -0.99 10.02
N GLU A 67 15.46 -0.68 9.37
CA GLU A 67 14.54 0.37 9.80
C GLU A 67 13.75 -0.05 11.03
N THR A 68 13.28 0.94 11.78
CA THR A 68 12.43 0.72 12.96
C THR A 68 11.00 1.07 12.60
N VAL A 69 10.09 0.12 12.77
CA VAL A 69 8.65 0.34 12.53
C VAL A 69 7.94 0.46 13.87
N SER A 70 7.23 1.57 14.07
CA SER A 70 6.46 1.80 15.29
C SER A 70 4.96 1.70 14.98
N LEU A 71 4.28 0.75 15.61
CA LEU A 71 2.83 0.66 15.60
C LEU A 71 2.32 1.23 16.93
N PRO A 72 1.57 2.36 16.91
CA PRO A 72 1.01 2.94 18.13
C PRO A 72 0.13 1.90 18.84
N GLU A 73 0.14 1.93 20.17
CA GLU A 73 -0.58 0.98 21.05
C GLU A 73 -0.10 -0.48 21.03
N PHE A 74 0.42 -0.99 19.90
CA PHE A 74 0.87 -2.37 19.76
C PHE A 74 2.34 -2.56 20.14
N GLY A 75 3.24 -1.75 19.59
CA GLY A 75 4.67 -1.85 19.88
C GLY A 75 5.60 -1.42 18.75
N THR A 76 6.89 -1.48 19.04
CA THR A 76 7.96 -1.09 18.11
C THR A 76 8.76 -2.31 17.67
N PHE A 77 8.86 -2.51 16.36
CA PHE A 77 9.72 -3.51 15.73
C PHE A 77 11.07 -2.89 15.42
N SER A 78 12.15 -3.53 15.87
CA SER A 78 13.51 -3.10 15.57
C SER A 78 14.44 -4.29 15.35
N THR A 79 15.52 -4.08 14.60
CA THR A 79 16.60 -5.08 14.49
C THR A 79 17.69 -4.81 15.51
N ARG A 80 18.05 -5.83 16.28
CA ARG A 80 19.18 -5.78 17.22
C ARG A 80 20.36 -6.57 16.64
N SER A 81 21.52 -5.93 16.57
CA SER A 81 22.77 -6.62 16.28
C SER A 81 23.26 -7.37 17.52
N ARG A 82 23.67 -8.62 17.33
CA ARG A 82 24.42 -9.40 18.32
C ARG A 82 25.85 -9.56 17.79
N SER A 83 26.83 -9.15 18.57
CA SER A 83 28.24 -9.32 18.23
C SER A 83 28.65 -10.80 18.28
N ALA A 84 29.71 -11.11 17.52
CA ALA A 84 30.31 -12.42 17.53
C ALA A 84 30.85 -12.73 18.94
N ARG A 85 30.60 -13.94 19.43
CA ARG A 85 31.04 -14.36 20.76
C ARG A 85 31.39 -15.83 20.78
N ARG A 86 32.30 -16.19 21.68
CA ARG A 86 32.65 -17.59 21.93
C ARG A 86 31.66 -18.21 22.92
N ARG A 87 31.15 -19.38 22.58
CA ARG A 87 30.35 -20.24 23.46
C ARG A 87 30.97 -21.63 23.49
N ARG A 88 30.70 -22.39 24.55
CA ARG A 88 31.19 -23.77 24.69
C ARG A 88 30.06 -24.73 24.34
N ASN A 89 30.34 -25.76 23.56
CA ASN A 89 29.36 -26.81 23.30
C ASN A 89 29.07 -27.58 24.61
N PRO A 90 27.81 -27.66 25.08
CA PRO A 90 27.48 -28.41 26.29
C PRO A 90 27.87 -29.89 26.22
N ARG A 91 27.85 -30.48 25.02
CA ARG A 91 28.11 -31.91 24.80
C ARG A 91 29.59 -32.24 24.60
N THR A 92 30.30 -31.47 23.77
CA THR A 92 31.70 -31.77 23.40
C THR A 92 32.73 -30.92 24.13
N ARG A 93 32.30 -29.92 24.91
CA ARG A 93 33.17 -29.00 25.67
C ARG A 93 34.13 -28.15 24.81
N GLU A 94 34.02 -28.21 23.49
CA GLU A 94 34.81 -27.40 22.56
C GLU A 94 34.31 -25.96 22.50
N SER A 95 35.22 -25.02 22.21
CA SER A 95 34.88 -23.62 22.00
C SER A 95 34.41 -23.40 20.57
N ILE A 96 33.18 -22.91 20.40
CA ILE A 96 32.59 -22.58 19.11
C ILE A 96 32.42 -21.06 19.04
N VAL A 97 32.80 -20.48 17.91
CA VAL A 97 32.56 -19.06 17.60
C VAL A 97 31.17 -18.93 16.99
N ILE A 98 30.29 -18.14 17.60
CA ILE A 98 29.01 -17.77 17.03
C ILE A 98 29.21 -16.46 16.28
N ALA A 99 28.95 -16.44 14.98
CA ALA A 99 29.07 -15.25 14.13
C ALA A 99 28.14 -14.12 14.60
N ALA A 100 28.48 -12.89 14.20
CA ALA A 100 27.61 -11.75 14.44
C ALA A 100 26.30 -11.93 13.65
N SER A 101 25.16 -11.68 14.30
CA SER A 101 23.84 -11.91 13.72
C SER A 101 22.92 -10.75 14.04
N LYS A 102 22.07 -10.37 13.09
CA LYS A 102 20.94 -9.46 13.35
C LYS A 102 19.72 -10.30 13.76
N THR A 103 19.01 -9.86 14.79
CA THR A 103 17.80 -10.53 15.27
C THR A 103 16.67 -9.50 15.35
N PRO A 104 15.47 -9.79 14.81
CA PRO A 104 14.32 -8.93 15.01
C PRO A 104 13.87 -8.94 16.48
N SER A 105 13.43 -7.80 16.97
CA SER A 105 12.93 -7.61 18.33
C SER A 105 11.64 -6.80 18.27
N LEU A 106 10.61 -7.27 18.96
CA LEU A 106 9.36 -6.52 19.17
C LEU A 106 9.32 -6.03 20.61
N LYS A 107 9.25 -4.71 20.80
CA LYS A 107 8.96 -4.10 22.09
C LYS A 107 7.46 -3.85 22.18
N ALA A 108 6.77 -4.67 22.99
CA ALA A 108 5.35 -4.48 23.26
C ALA A 108 5.07 -3.09 23.83
N GLY A 109 4.07 -2.42 23.24
CA GLY A 109 3.56 -1.13 23.64
C GLY A 109 2.89 -1.17 25.01
N LYS A 110 2.59 0.03 25.53
CA LYS A 110 1.95 0.21 26.84
C LYS A 110 0.65 -0.60 26.90
N THR A 111 -0.24 -0.37 25.95
CA THR A 111 -1.61 -0.91 25.92
C THR A 111 -1.65 -2.43 25.82
N LEU A 112 -0.78 -3.05 25.00
CA LEU A 112 -0.66 -4.52 24.94
C LEU A 112 -0.26 -5.13 26.29
N ARG A 113 0.66 -4.48 27.03
CA ARG A 113 1.11 -4.98 28.34
C ARG A 113 0.03 -4.86 29.42
N TYR A 114 -0.81 -3.82 29.37
CA TYR A 114 -1.93 -3.66 30.28
C TYR A 114 -3.07 -4.62 29.98
N ALA A 115 -3.32 -4.95 28.71
CA ALA A 115 -4.40 -5.87 28.32
C ALA A 115 -4.16 -7.34 28.72
N VAL A 116 -2.90 -7.74 28.92
CA VAL A 116 -2.51 -9.14 29.22
C VAL A 116 -2.38 -9.41 30.72
N ARG A 117 -2.54 -8.38 31.57
CA ARG A 117 -2.30 -8.44 33.02
C ARG A 117 -3.60 -8.46 33.80
#